data_AF-A0A4P9XPT5-F1
#
_entry.id   AF-A0A4P9XPT5-F1
#
_cell.length_a   1.000
_cell.length_b   1.000
_cell.length_c   1.000
_cell.angle_alpha   90.00
_cell.angle_beta   90.00
_cell.angle_gamma   90.00
#
_symmetry.space_group_name_H-M   'P 1'
#
loop_
_entity.id
_entity.type
_entity.pdbx_description
1 polymer ?
#
loop_
_entity_poly.entity_id
_entity_poly.type
_entity_poly.pdbx_seq_one_letter_code
_entity_poly.pdbx_strand_id
1 'polypeptide(L)'
;SALKRLKQSLSSAGLIGPTARTQHGKNKQKKTRGAAGDAGAMAERKKRLAQVEQALNPFETKTTRQKHEVVGRKTKGIVGRPGLTKQVGEEKRRKTLLVEMHNKNKAGGIVDRRFGENDTNMSLEDKMLERFTKERQRRSRSGGAGARTFNLEDDGSGDESGLMNLTHMGQSLADIDEFDDYGLGASDDEQGASGKGAISRDIVSQLHFGGFEPVDSNADPDRQKTRAEVMKE
;
A
#
# COMPACT_ATOMS: atom_id res chain seq x y z
N SER A 1 -21.86 -35.35 -33.60
CA SER A 1 -20.47 -34.85 -33.57
C SER A 1 -20.37 -33.63 -32.65
N ALA A 2 -19.30 -33.55 -31.84
CA ALA A 2 -19.02 -32.41 -30.96
C ALA A 2 -18.94 -31.09 -31.74
N LEU A 3 -18.36 -31.11 -32.95
CA LEU A 3 -18.26 -29.94 -33.82
C LEU A 3 -19.64 -29.39 -34.22
N LYS A 4 -20.63 -30.26 -34.48
CA LYS A 4 -22.00 -29.86 -34.82
C LYS A 4 -22.65 -29.13 -33.64
N ARG A 5 -22.45 -29.63 -32.42
CA ARG A 5 -22.95 -29.00 -31.18
C ARG A 5 -22.29 -27.65 -30.91
N LEU A 6 -20.97 -27.54 -31.13
CA LEU A 6 -20.25 -26.26 -31.04
C LEU A 6 -20.80 -25.23 -32.02
N LYS A 7 -20.93 -25.59 -33.31
CA LYS A 7 -21.46 -24.69 -34.35
C LYS A 7 -22.88 -24.24 -34.03
N GLN A 8 -23.74 -25.14 -33.55
CA GLN A 8 -25.10 -24.82 -33.14
C GLN A 8 -25.13 -23.88 -31.92
N SER A 9 -24.32 -24.15 -30.89
CA SER A 9 -24.22 -23.34 -29.67
C SER A 9 -23.69 -21.92 -29.95
N LEU A 10 -22.66 -21.80 -30.79
CA LEU A 10 -22.14 -20.50 -31.22
C LEU A 10 -23.17 -19.72 -32.06
N SER A 11 -23.95 -20.42 -32.90
CA SER A 11 -25.00 -19.81 -33.71
C SER A 11 -26.16 -19.31 -32.84
N SER A 12 -26.61 -20.11 -31.88
CA SER A 12 -27.67 -19.73 -30.94
C SER A 12 -27.24 -18.60 -29.99
N ALA A 13 -25.95 -18.55 -29.62
CA ALA A 13 -25.37 -17.45 -28.86
C ALA A 13 -25.19 -16.16 -29.69
N GLY A 14 -25.47 -16.20 -31.00
CA GLY A 14 -25.33 -15.07 -31.91
C GLY A 14 -23.87 -14.66 -32.16
N LEU A 15 -22.92 -15.58 -31.94
CA LEU A 15 -21.49 -15.36 -32.13
C LEU A 15 -21.03 -15.63 -33.57
N ILE A 16 -21.72 -16.53 -34.26
CA ILE A 16 -21.45 -16.93 -35.66
C ILE A 16 -22.76 -16.92 -36.47
N GLY A 17 -22.66 -16.75 -37.80
CA GLY A 17 -23.79 -16.81 -38.71
C GLY A 17 -24.36 -15.44 -39.13
N PRO A 18 -25.46 -15.42 -39.91
CA PRO A 18 -26.08 -14.17 -40.40
C PRO A 18 -26.66 -13.34 -39.25
N THR A 19 -27.17 -13.98 -38.20
CA THR A 19 -27.70 -13.33 -36.99
C THR A 19 -26.65 -12.50 -36.26
N ALA A 20 -25.40 -12.97 -36.22
CA ALA A 20 -24.26 -12.22 -35.65
C ALA A 20 -23.96 -10.90 -36.41
N ARG A 21 -24.17 -10.89 -37.74
CA ARG A 21 -23.96 -9.70 -38.59
C ARG A 21 -25.14 -8.72 -38.55
N THR A 22 -26.37 -9.22 -38.43
CA THR A 22 -27.58 -8.36 -38.45
C THR A 22 -27.71 -7.42 -37.26
N GLN A 23 -27.06 -7.72 -36.12
CA GLN A 23 -26.98 -6.83 -34.96
C GLN A 23 -26.06 -5.62 -35.20
N HIS A 24 -25.16 -5.70 -36.19
CA HIS A 24 -24.24 -4.61 -36.56
C HIS A 24 -24.86 -3.66 -37.59
N GLY A 25 -25.85 -4.11 -38.37
CA GLY A 25 -26.41 -3.36 -39.50
C GLY A 25 -27.66 -2.51 -39.23
N LYS A 26 -28.37 -2.70 -38.11
CA LYS A 26 -29.68 -2.03 -37.87
C LYS A 26 -29.65 -0.81 -36.96
N ASN A 27 -28.56 -0.54 -36.23
CA ASN A 27 -28.48 0.62 -35.34
C ASN A 27 -27.68 1.77 -35.97
N LYS A 28 -28.36 2.56 -36.82
CA LYS A 28 -27.89 3.89 -37.26
C LYS A 28 -27.59 4.84 -36.09
N GLN A 29 -28.04 4.51 -34.87
CA GLN A 29 -27.71 5.22 -33.62
C GLN A 29 -26.39 4.82 -32.94
N LYS A 30 -25.62 3.85 -33.46
CA LYS A 30 -24.34 3.47 -32.85
C LYS A 30 -23.16 4.38 -33.25
N LYS A 31 -23.33 5.24 -34.26
CA LYS A 31 -22.31 6.23 -34.66
C LYS A 31 -22.05 7.33 -33.60
N THR A 32 -22.87 7.44 -32.56
CA THR A 32 -22.71 8.41 -31.46
C THR A 32 -22.17 7.81 -30.18
N ARG A 33 -22.03 6.48 -30.10
CA ARG A 33 -21.40 5.80 -28.97
C ARG A 33 -19.93 5.67 -29.27
N GLY A 34 -19.10 6.55 -28.70
CA GLY A 34 -17.64 6.48 -28.78
C GLY A 34 -17.08 5.16 -28.21
N ALA A 35 -15.75 5.06 -28.08
CA ALA A 35 -15.02 3.85 -27.70
C ALA A 35 -15.62 3.04 -26.51
N ALA A 36 -16.26 3.71 -25.55
CA ALA A 36 -16.93 3.08 -24.41
C ALA A 36 -18.12 2.16 -24.79
N GLY A 37 -18.89 2.49 -25.82
CA GLY A 37 -20.02 1.67 -26.28
C GLY A 37 -19.61 0.42 -27.06
N ASP A 38 -18.40 0.44 -27.64
CA ASP A 38 -17.83 -0.72 -28.33
C ASP A 38 -17.15 -1.68 -27.34
N ALA A 39 -16.50 -1.13 -26.30
CA ALA A 39 -15.96 -1.92 -25.19
C ALA A 39 -17.04 -2.76 -24.48
N GLY A 40 -18.23 -2.20 -24.23
CA GLY A 40 -19.34 -2.92 -23.62
C GLY A 40 -19.87 -4.08 -24.49
N ALA A 41 -19.99 -3.87 -25.80
CA ALA A 41 -20.42 -4.91 -26.74
C ALA A 41 -19.38 -6.04 -26.86
N MET A 42 -18.09 -5.70 -26.83
CA MET A 42 -17.00 -6.68 -26.80
C MET A 42 -16.98 -7.49 -25.50
N ALA A 43 -17.21 -6.85 -24.35
CA ALA A 43 -17.29 -7.53 -23.06
C ALA A 43 -18.46 -8.53 -23.02
N GLU A 44 -19.63 -8.14 -23.54
CA GLU A 44 -20.78 -9.03 -23.64
C GLU A 44 -20.51 -10.23 -24.55
N ARG A 45 -19.86 -9.98 -25.70
CA ARG A 45 -19.44 -11.04 -26.62
C ARG A 45 -18.47 -12.02 -25.95
N LYS A 46 -17.46 -11.52 -25.22
CA LYS A 46 -16.53 -12.34 -24.44
C LYS A 46 -17.26 -13.17 -23.37
N LYS A 47 -18.23 -12.59 -22.68
CA LYS A 47 -19.04 -13.30 -21.67
C LYS A 47 -19.83 -14.45 -22.30
N ARG A 48 -20.50 -14.22 -23.43
CA ARG A 48 -21.24 -15.26 -24.16
C ARG A 48 -20.31 -16.37 -24.67
N LEU A 49 -19.14 -16.00 -25.18
CA LEU A 49 -18.13 -16.98 -25.61
C LEU A 49 -17.64 -17.84 -24.45
N ALA A 50 -17.30 -17.23 -23.32
CA ALA A 50 -16.86 -17.94 -22.11
C ALA A 50 -17.95 -18.89 -21.57
N GLN A 51 -19.23 -18.53 -21.68
CA GLN A 51 -20.33 -19.44 -21.33
C GLN A 51 -20.39 -20.66 -22.25
N VAL A 52 -20.22 -20.47 -23.56
CA VAL A 52 -20.18 -21.58 -24.53
C VAL A 52 -18.97 -22.48 -24.27
N GLU A 53 -17.80 -21.91 -24.00
CA GLU A 53 -16.57 -22.66 -23.67
C GLU A 53 -16.75 -23.49 -22.40
N GLN A 54 -17.29 -22.92 -21.32
CA GLN A 54 -17.53 -23.63 -20.07
C GLN A 54 -18.60 -24.72 -20.21
N ALA A 55 -19.66 -24.48 -20.98
CA ALA A 55 -20.73 -25.46 -21.17
C ALA A 55 -20.32 -26.63 -22.08
N LEU A 56 -19.41 -26.39 -23.02
CA LEU A 56 -19.03 -27.39 -24.01
C LEU A 56 -17.79 -28.20 -23.62
N ASN A 57 -17.03 -27.80 -22.60
CA ASN A 57 -15.85 -28.54 -22.14
C ASN A 57 -16.24 -29.59 -21.06
N PRO A 58 -16.38 -30.88 -21.42
CA PRO A 58 -16.75 -31.92 -20.45
C PRO A 58 -15.61 -32.31 -19.51
N PHE A 59 -14.36 -31.98 -19.84
CA PHE A 59 -13.18 -32.45 -19.08
C PHE A 59 -12.94 -31.65 -17.80
N GLU A 60 -13.51 -30.44 -17.69
CA GLU A 60 -13.44 -29.60 -16.49
C GLU A 60 -14.40 -30.03 -15.39
N THR A 61 -15.41 -30.84 -15.73
CA THR A 61 -16.46 -31.28 -14.80
C THR A 61 -16.43 -32.80 -14.64
N LYS A 62 -16.29 -33.27 -13.40
CA LYS A 62 -16.47 -34.67 -13.05
C LYS A 62 -17.92 -34.89 -12.60
N THR A 63 -18.67 -35.70 -13.34
CA THR A 63 -20.03 -36.12 -12.98
C THR A 63 -20.06 -37.57 -12.53
N THR A 64 -20.62 -37.85 -11.35
CA THR A 64 -20.83 -39.21 -10.85
C THR A 64 -22.27 -39.65 -11.14
N ARG A 65 -22.44 -40.85 -11.71
CA ARG A 65 -23.78 -41.42 -11.96
C ARG A 65 -24.38 -41.91 -10.64
N GLN A 66 -25.59 -41.46 -10.30
CA GLN A 66 -26.33 -41.99 -9.16
C GLN A 66 -26.79 -43.41 -9.47
N LYS A 67 -26.80 -44.28 -8.44
CA LYS A 67 -27.34 -45.64 -8.57
C LYS A 67 -28.87 -45.65 -8.58
N HIS A 68 -29.47 -44.81 -7.75
CA HIS A 68 -30.92 -44.65 -7.63
C HIS A 68 -31.25 -43.16 -7.60
N GLU A 69 -32.27 -42.76 -8.36
CA GLU A 69 -32.80 -41.40 -8.34
C GLU A 69 -33.75 -41.27 -7.15
N VAL A 70 -33.46 -40.33 -6.25
CA VAL A 70 -34.33 -40.00 -5.12
C VAL A 70 -34.92 -38.62 -5.36
N VAL A 71 -36.19 -38.60 -5.75
CA VAL A 71 -36.92 -37.35 -6.01
C VAL A 71 -36.92 -36.47 -4.77
N GLY A 72 -36.61 -35.19 -4.93
CA GLY A 72 -36.57 -34.20 -3.85
C GLY A 72 -35.26 -34.12 -3.06
N ARG A 73 -34.30 -35.05 -3.25
CA ARG A 73 -33.02 -35.03 -2.53
C ARG A 73 -31.88 -34.47 -3.38
N LYS A 74 -31.35 -33.31 -2.98
CA LYS A 74 -30.08 -32.78 -3.53
C LYS A 74 -28.91 -33.59 -2.96
N THR A 75 -28.37 -34.55 -3.71
CA THR A 75 -27.16 -35.25 -3.27
C THR A 75 -25.93 -34.38 -3.57
N LYS A 76 -25.15 -34.09 -2.52
CA LYS A 76 -23.91 -33.33 -2.63
C LYS A 76 -22.85 -34.20 -3.33
N GLY A 77 -22.08 -33.61 -4.24
CA GLY A 77 -20.97 -34.32 -4.90
C GLY A 77 -21.32 -35.07 -6.20
N ILE A 78 -22.51 -34.88 -6.77
CA ILE A 78 -22.84 -35.40 -8.12
C ILE A 78 -21.92 -34.78 -9.17
N VAL A 79 -21.65 -33.47 -9.04
CA VAL A 79 -20.83 -32.70 -9.97
C VAL A 79 -19.70 -32.03 -9.19
N GLY A 80 -18.48 -32.17 -9.68
CA GLY A 80 -17.30 -31.50 -9.14
C GLY A 80 -16.44 -30.91 -10.25
N ARG A 81 -15.61 -29.91 -9.91
CA ARG A 81 -14.66 -29.27 -10.84
C ARG A 81 -13.22 -29.57 -10.39
N PRO A 82 -12.67 -30.76 -10.73
CA PRO A 82 -11.38 -31.20 -10.23
C PRO A 82 -10.22 -30.27 -10.62
N GLY A 83 -10.26 -29.67 -11.82
CA GLY A 83 -9.24 -28.72 -12.27
C GLY A 83 -9.11 -27.52 -11.34
N LEU A 84 -10.24 -26.85 -11.05
CA LEU A 84 -10.28 -25.71 -10.12
C LEU A 84 -9.86 -26.11 -8.70
N THR A 85 -10.34 -27.24 -8.18
CA THR A 85 -9.99 -27.68 -6.83
C THR A 85 -8.48 -27.95 -6.71
N LYS A 86 -7.87 -28.56 -7.72
CA LYS A 86 -6.41 -28.77 -7.78
C LYS A 86 -5.66 -27.45 -7.83
N GLN A 87 -6.08 -26.53 -8.69
CA GLN A 87 -5.46 -25.20 -8.79
C GLN A 87 -5.49 -24.46 -7.46
N VAL A 88 -6.66 -24.39 -6.81
CA VAL A 88 -6.80 -23.75 -5.48
C VAL A 88 -5.92 -24.45 -4.44
N GLY A 89 -5.81 -25.78 -4.51
CA GLY A 89 -4.91 -26.55 -3.65
C GLY A 89 -3.44 -26.17 -3.84
N GLU A 90 -2.97 -26.08 -5.09
CA GLU A 90 -1.61 -25.64 -5.41
C GLU A 90 -1.36 -24.20 -4.97
N GLU A 91 -2.30 -23.29 -5.23
CA GLU A 91 -2.19 -21.89 -4.79
C GLU A 91 -2.10 -21.77 -3.26
N LYS A 92 -2.85 -22.60 -2.52
CA LYS A 92 -2.72 -22.67 -1.06
C LYS A 92 -1.33 -23.14 -0.64
N ARG A 93 -0.80 -24.22 -1.24
CA ARG A 93 0.56 -24.70 -0.93
C ARG A 93 1.63 -23.67 -1.28
N ARG A 94 1.46 -22.93 -2.38
CA ARG A 94 2.36 -21.82 -2.74
C ARG A 94 2.31 -20.65 -1.76
N LYS A 95 1.17 -20.41 -1.10
CA LYS A 95 1.02 -19.33 -0.10
C LYS A 95 1.48 -19.75 1.29
N THR A 96 1.35 -21.02 1.67
CA THR A 96 1.70 -21.53 3.00
C THR A 96 3.03 -22.29 2.96
N LEU A 97 3.02 -23.51 2.44
CA LEU A 97 4.16 -24.44 2.49
C LEU A 97 5.41 -23.88 1.82
N LEU A 98 5.27 -23.21 0.67
CA LEU A 98 6.42 -22.59 -0.01
C LEU A 98 7.07 -21.50 0.85
N VAL A 99 6.26 -20.69 1.54
CA VAL A 99 6.74 -19.64 2.44
C VAL A 99 7.42 -20.25 3.67
N GLU A 100 6.83 -21.31 4.23
CA GLU A 100 7.42 -22.08 5.33
C GLU A 100 8.76 -22.73 4.92
N MET A 101 8.84 -23.30 3.72
CA MET A 101 10.08 -23.87 3.19
C MET A 101 11.18 -22.81 3.01
N HIS A 102 10.84 -21.63 2.50
CA HIS A 102 11.77 -20.51 2.42
C HIS A 102 12.26 -20.05 3.80
N ASN A 103 11.40 -20.13 4.81
CA ASN A 103 11.72 -19.70 6.18
C ASN A 103 12.25 -20.82 7.08
N LYS A 104 12.45 -22.05 6.57
CA LYS A 104 12.78 -23.24 7.37
C LYS A 104 14.01 -23.06 8.28
N ASN A 105 15.01 -22.32 7.81
CA ASN A 105 16.26 -22.07 8.54
C ASN A 105 16.33 -20.64 9.11
N LYS A 106 15.24 -19.88 9.07
CA LYS A 106 15.19 -18.50 9.53
C LYS A 106 14.80 -18.46 11.00
N ALA A 107 15.67 -17.92 11.85
CA ALA A 107 15.38 -17.67 13.26
C ALA A 107 14.86 -16.24 13.46
N GLY A 108 13.82 -16.07 14.27
CA GLY A 108 13.19 -14.78 14.58
C GLY A 108 12.10 -14.33 13.61
N GLY A 109 11.33 -13.33 14.00
CA GLY A 109 10.21 -12.77 13.23
C GLY A 109 9.60 -11.56 13.92
N ILE A 110 8.83 -10.77 13.17
CA ILE A 110 8.10 -9.63 13.74
C ILE A 110 6.92 -10.20 14.52
N VAL A 111 6.85 -9.90 15.82
CA VAL A 111 5.71 -10.24 16.66
C VAL A 111 4.76 -9.05 16.68
N ASP A 112 3.59 -9.20 16.07
CA ASP A 112 2.55 -8.18 16.14
C ASP A 112 1.88 -8.20 17.52
N ARG A 113 2.10 -7.11 18.26
CA ARG A 113 1.55 -6.88 19.61
C ARG A 113 0.42 -5.85 19.61
N ARG A 114 -0.11 -5.47 18.44
CA ARG A 114 -1.25 -4.55 18.36
C ARG A 114 -2.48 -5.20 18.99
N PHE A 115 -3.26 -4.40 19.72
CA PHE A 115 -4.49 -4.85 20.35
C PHE A 115 -5.46 -5.40 19.28
N GLY A 116 -5.92 -6.63 19.53
CA GLY A 116 -6.92 -7.33 18.72
C GLY A 116 -6.55 -7.73 17.32
N GLU A 117 -5.28 -7.63 16.90
CA GLU A 117 -4.91 -8.15 15.59
C GLU A 117 -4.97 -9.68 15.55
N ASN A 118 -4.59 -10.34 16.64
CA ASN A 118 -4.57 -11.81 16.77
C ASN A 118 -5.90 -12.41 17.23
N ASP A 119 -6.88 -11.58 17.62
CA ASP A 119 -8.19 -12.05 18.07
C ASP A 119 -9.26 -11.77 17.00
N THR A 120 -9.89 -12.84 16.52
CA THR A 120 -10.95 -12.78 15.51
C THR A 120 -12.31 -12.39 16.10
N ASN A 121 -12.49 -12.47 17.41
CA ASN A 121 -13.78 -12.24 18.07
C ASN A 121 -14.04 -10.77 18.39
N MET A 122 -13.00 -9.93 18.40
CA MET A 122 -13.16 -8.49 18.66
C MET A 122 -13.66 -7.75 17.42
N SER A 123 -14.63 -6.86 17.61
CA SER A 123 -15.12 -5.99 16.54
C SER A 123 -14.07 -4.96 16.14
N LEU A 124 -14.19 -4.38 14.95
CA LEU A 124 -13.26 -3.34 14.49
C LEU A 124 -13.31 -2.10 15.41
N GLU A 125 -14.49 -1.77 15.92
CA GLU A 125 -14.70 -0.63 16.81
C GLU A 125 -14.00 -0.85 18.16
N ASP A 126 -14.14 -2.04 18.75
CA ASP A 126 -13.47 -2.38 20.01
C ASP A 126 -11.95 -2.34 19.86
N LYS A 127 -11.41 -2.83 18.74
CA LYS A 127 -9.97 -2.75 18.43
C LYS A 127 -9.49 -1.30 18.38
N MET A 128 -10.26 -0.40 17.77
CA MET A 128 -9.90 1.02 17.70
C MET A 128 -10.03 1.70 19.06
N LEU A 129 -11.06 1.36 19.85
CA LEU A 129 -11.28 1.89 21.19
C LEU A 129 -10.15 1.47 22.15
N GLU A 130 -9.74 0.21 22.14
CA GLU A 130 -8.61 -0.27 22.95
C GLU A 130 -7.30 0.42 22.57
N ARG A 131 -7.04 0.59 21.26
CA ARG A 131 -5.85 1.32 20.78
C ARG A 131 -5.88 2.77 21.26
N PHE A 132 -7.01 3.45 21.11
CA PHE A 132 -7.20 4.85 21.50
C PHE A 132 -7.07 5.05 23.01
N THR A 133 -7.73 4.20 23.80
CA THR A 133 -7.66 4.25 25.27
C THR A 133 -6.24 4.00 25.75
N LYS A 134 -5.50 3.05 25.16
CA LYS A 134 -4.10 2.82 25.50
C LYS A 134 -3.20 3.98 25.11
N GLU A 135 -3.41 4.59 23.94
CA GLU A 135 -2.67 5.77 23.51
C GLU A 135 -2.92 6.95 24.46
N ARG A 136 -4.18 7.21 24.80
CA ARG A 136 -4.56 8.26 25.75
C ARG A 136 -4.00 7.99 27.15
N GLN A 137 -3.99 6.73 27.58
CA GLN A 137 -3.36 6.32 28.83
C GLN A 137 -1.84 6.48 28.79
N ARG A 138 -1.18 6.19 27.66
CA ARG A 138 0.25 6.40 27.49
C ARG A 138 0.60 7.88 27.49
N ARG A 139 -0.17 8.73 26.80
CA ARG A 139 0.00 10.19 26.80
C ARG A 139 -0.18 10.79 28.18
N SER A 140 -1.24 10.41 28.91
CA SER A 140 -1.46 10.86 30.29
C SER A 140 -0.40 10.34 31.26
N ARG A 141 0.07 9.11 31.10
CA ARG A 141 1.21 8.56 31.89
C ARG A 141 2.56 9.15 31.50
N SER A 142 2.72 9.64 30.28
CA SER A 142 3.93 10.34 29.83
C SER A 142 4.16 11.61 30.64
N GLY A 143 3.11 12.22 31.21
CA GLY A 143 3.23 13.31 32.17
C GLY A 143 3.95 12.94 33.49
N GLY A 144 4.21 11.65 33.74
CA GLY A 144 5.06 11.18 34.83
C GLY A 144 6.50 10.96 34.38
N ALA A 145 7.43 11.75 34.95
CA ALA A 145 8.90 11.69 34.89
C ALA A 145 9.60 11.70 33.51
N GLY A 146 9.03 11.10 32.45
CA GLY A 146 9.69 10.92 31.15
C GLY A 146 9.25 11.84 30.01
N ALA A 147 8.08 12.50 30.06
CA ALA A 147 7.74 13.59 29.12
C ALA A 147 7.93 14.98 29.70
N ARG A 148 7.97 15.14 31.03
CA ARG A 148 8.40 16.39 31.67
C ARG A 148 9.84 16.77 31.31
N THR A 149 10.68 15.80 30.93
CA THR A 149 12.05 16.03 30.48
C THR A 149 12.18 16.53 29.04
N PHE A 150 11.12 16.44 28.23
CA PHE A 150 11.18 16.80 26.79
C PHE A 150 10.10 17.81 26.37
N ASN A 151 9.15 18.16 27.26
CA ASN A 151 8.15 19.17 27.01
C ASN A 151 8.61 20.54 27.52
N LEU A 152 9.36 21.28 26.70
CA LEU A 152 9.91 22.61 27.00
C LEU A 152 8.83 23.71 27.06
N GLU A 153 7.59 23.45 26.64
CA GLU A 153 6.50 24.43 26.70
C GLU A 153 5.88 24.60 28.10
N ASP A 154 6.16 23.67 29.04
CA ASP A 154 5.68 23.76 30.44
C ASP A 154 6.70 24.46 31.37
N ASP A 155 7.78 25.03 30.81
CA ASP A 155 8.83 25.77 31.54
C ASP A 155 8.43 27.23 31.87
N GLY A 156 7.12 27.53 31.77
CA GLY A 156 6.56 28.86 32.06
C GLY A 156 6.16 29.08 33.52
N SER A 157 6.28 28.08 34.40
CA SER A 157 5.93 28.22 35.82
C SER A 157 7.03 27.70 36.73
N GLY A 158 8.05 28.54 36.94
CA GLY A 158 8.77 28.80 38.20
C GLY A 158 8.70 27.77 39.33
N ASP A 159 8.95 26.49 39.06
CA ASP A 159 9.16 25.47 40.08
C ASP A 159 10.65 25.36 40.37
N GLU A 160 10.97 25.85 41.56
CA GLU A 160 12.16 25.73 42.38
C GLU A 160 12.69 24.27 42.50
N SER A 161 13.10 23.66 41.40
CA SER A 161 13.83 22.39 41.41
C SER A 161 14.96 22.45 40.39
N GLY A 162 16.09 23.02 40.82
CA GLY A 162 17.29 23.37 40.03
C GLY A 162 18.06 22.20 39.40
N LEU A 163 17.39 21.42 38.54
CA LEU A 163 18.00 20.32 37.78
C LEU A 163 17.98 20.52 36.25
N MET A 164 17.28 21.55 35.75
CA MET A 164 17.06 21.77 34.31
C MET A 164 17.73 23.03 33.75
N ASN A 165 18.53 23.76 34.53
CA ASN A 165 19.32 24.85 33.95
C ASN A 165 20.38 24.26 33.02
N LEU A 166 20.45 24.74 31.78
CA LEU A 166 21.44 24.28 30.80
C LEU A 166 22.86 24.55 31.35
N THR A 167 23.61 23.50 31.66
CA THR A 167 24.97 23.61 32.20
C THR A 167 26.03 23.25 31.16
N HIS A 168 27.11 24.03 31.07
CA HIS A 168 28.34 23.67 30.34
C HIS A 168 29.49 23.56 31.35
N MET A 169 30.23 22.44 31.33
CA MET A 169 31.32 22.15 32.28
C MET A 169 30.92 22.27 33.77
N GLY A 170 29.64 22.03 34.09
CA GLY A 170 29.13 22.11 35.46
C GLY A 170 28.76 23.51 35.94
N GLN A 171 28.83 24.54 35.08
CA GLN A 171 28.34 25.90 35.36
C GLN A 171 27.05 26.17 34.61
N SER A 172 26.10 26.88 35.23
CA SER A 172 24.85 27.28 34.57
C SER A 172 25.14 28.33 33.50
N LEU A 173 24.64 28.12 32.28
CA LEU A 173 24.73 29.12 31.21
C LEU A 173 23.80 30.32 31.42
N ALA A 174 22.86 30.24 32.36
CA ALA A 174 21.96 31.34 32.70
C ALA A 174 22.67 32.47 33.46
N ASP A 175 23.79 32.16 34.13
CA ASP A 175 24.56 33.10 34.96
C ASP A 175 25.75 33.73 34.19
N ILE A 176 25.87 33.47 32.88
CA ILE A 176 26.94 33.99 32.03
C ILE A 176 26.46 35.27 31.36
N ASP A 177 26.80 36.42 31.95
CA ASP A 177 26.47 37.75 31.42
C ASP A 177 27.46 38.21 30.33
N GLU A 178 28.68 37.64 30.27
CA GLU A 178 29.75 38.11 29.37
C GLU A 178 30.43 36.92 28.67
N PHE A 179 30.19 36.79 27.35
CA PHE A 179 30.74 35.70 26.52
C PHE A 179 32.21 35.92 26.09
N ASP A 180 32.80 37.08 26.41
CA ASP A 180 34.14 37.48 25.96
C ASP A 180 35.27 36.69 26.63
N ASP A 181 35.08 36.19 27.87
CA ASP A 181 36.14 35.50 28.63
C ASP A 181 36.35 34.03 28.23
N TYR A 182 35.39 33.43 27.51
CA TYR A 182 35.45 32.01 27.11
C TYR A 182 36.35 31.73 25.90
N GLY A 183 37.14 32.71 25.43
CA GLY A 183 38.08 32.52 24.33
C GLY A 183 37.42 32.11 23.01
N LEU A 184 36.12 32.38 22.87
CA LEU A 184 35.38 32.24 21.61
C LEU A 184 35.56 33.47 20.70
N GLY A 185 36.33 34.46 21.15
CA GLY A 185 36.90 35.48 20.29
C GLY A 185 37.76 34.80 19.24
N ALA A 186 37.32 34.86 17.98
CA ALA A 186 38.09 34.41 16.84
C ALA A 186 39.48 35.06 16.92
N SER A 187 40.49 34.28 17.29
CA SER A 187 41.88 34.74 17.30
C SER A 187 42.31 34.93 15.86
N ASP A 188 42.12 36.15 15.36
CA ASP A 188 42.56 36.68 14.08
C ASP A 188 44.08 36.90 14.08
N ASP A 189 44.86 35.85 14.36
CA ASP A 189 46.32 35.92 14.25
C ASP A 189 46.95 34.62 13.73
N GLU A 190 46.43 34.14 12.60
CA GLU A 190 47.21 33.27 11.71
C GLU A 190 47.07 33.75 10.27
N GLN A 191 47.71 34.89 9.96
CA GLN A 191 48.04 35.27 8.60
C GLN A 191 49.09 34.31 8.03
N GLY A 192 48.63 33.16 7.53
CA GLY A 192 49.50 32.12 6.98
C GLY A 192 48.79 31.18 6.02
N ALA A 193 48.73 31.58 4.74
CA ALA A 193 48.45 30.74 3.59
C ALA A 193 47.02 30.16 3.44
N SER A 194 46.30 30.74 2.47
CA SER A 194 45.35 30.03 1.60
C SER A 194 44.16 29.35 2.28
N GLY A 195 43.07 30.10 2.47
CA GLY A 195 41.68 29.65 2.22
C GLY A 195 41.30 28.21 2.55
N LYS A 196 41.65 27.69 3.74
CA LYS A 196 41.36 26.30 4.14
C LYS A 196 40.54 26.18 5.44
N GLY A 197 39.80 27.21 5.80
CA GLY A 197 38.83 27.17 6.91
C GLY A 197 37.36 27.31 6.48
N ALA A 198 37.10 27.98 5.35
CA ALA A 198 35.77 28.12 4.80
C ALA A 198 35.58 27.10 3.67
N ILE A 199 34.70 26.12 3.90
CA ILE A 199 34.19 25.26 2.84
C ILE A 199 33.67 26.17 1.71
N SER A 200 34.03 25.90 0.45
CA SER A 200 33.64 26.77 -0.66
C SER A 200 32.11 26.88 -0.74
N ARG A 201 31.61 28.06 -1.13
CA ARG A 201 30.17 28.37 -1.21
C ARG A 201 29.39 27.29 -1.96
N ASP A 202 29.97 26.75 -3.02
CA ASP A 202 29.35 25.69 -3.83
C ASP A 202 29.20 24.38 -3.03
N ILE A 203 30.23 23.97 -2.29
CA ILE A 203 30.21 22.75 -1.46
C ILE A 203 29.22 22.91 -0.30
N VAL A 204 29.16 24.08 0.36
CA VAL A 204 28.19 24.36 1.43
C VAL A 204 26.75 24.30 0.91
N SER A 205 26.50 24.84 -0.29
CA SER A 205 25.17 24.84 -0.90
C SER A 205 24.66 23.44 -1.30
N GLN A 206 25.56 22.51 -1.62
CA GLN A 206 25.19 21.17 -2.06
C GLN A 206 25.12 20.14 -0.93
N LEU A 207 25.95 20.24 0.10
CA LEU A 207 26.20 19.13 1.02
C LEU A 207 25.74 19.37 2.46
N HIS A 208 25.65 20.61 2.94
CA HIS A 208 25.39 20.89 4.37
C HIS A 208 23.92 21.03 4.74
N PHE A 209 23.05 21.44 3.82
CA PHE A 209 21.61 21.45 4.07
C PHE A 209 20.87 21.27 2.74
N GLY A 210 20.14 20.17 2.61
CA GLY A 210 19.63 19.69 1.33
C GLY A 210 18.83 20.72 0.53
N GLY A 211 19.41 21.19 -0.57
CA GLY A 211 18.72 21.43 -1.85
C GLY A 211 17.49 22.32 -1.84
N PHE A 212 17.57 23.51 -1.23
CA PHE A 212 16.53 24.54 -1.35
C PHE A 212 17.02 25.73 -2.19
N GLU A 213 17.13 25.55 -3.50
CA GLU A 213 16.91 26.61 -4.51
C GLU A 213 16.64 25.97 -5.89
N PRO A 214 15.82 26.60 -6.74
CA PRO A 214 15.16 25.94 -7.85
C PRO A 214 16.11 25.87 -9.06
N VAL A 215 16.54 24.67 -9.41
CA VAL A 215 17.08 24.43 -10.75
C VAL A 215 15.92 24.45 -11.76
N ASP A 216 15.63 25.64 -12.28
CA ASP A 216 14.87 25.79 -13.52
C ASP A 216 15.82 25.51 -14.68
N SER A 217 15.84 24.26 -15.15
CA SER A 217 16.54 23.86 -16.37
C SER A 217 16.00 22.53 -16.85
N ASN A 218 14.95 22.60 -17.68
CA ASN A 218 14.66 21.65 -18.76
C ASN A 218 14.47 20.18 -18.35
N ALA A 219 13.30 19.94 -17.74
CA ALA A 219 12.33 18.90 -18.11
C ALA A 219 12.86 17.59 -18.74
N ASP A 220 13.06 16.58 -17.88
CA ASP A 220 12.72 15.21 -18.24
C ASP A 220 11.19 15.09 -18.37
N PRO A 221 10.64 14.63 -19.52
CA PRO A 221 9.20 14.50 -19.72
C PRO A 221 8.54 13.42 -18.83
N ASP A 222 9.33 12.61 -18.12
CA ASP A 222 8.86 11.49 -17.30
C ASP A 222 8.84 11.78 -15.79
N ARG A 223 9.19 13.00 -15.33
CA ARG A 223 9.09 13.32 -13.89
C ARG A 223 7.67 13.73 -13.52
N GLN A 224 7.15 13.13 -12.45
CA GLN A 224 5.86 13.52 -11.87
C GLN A 224 5.92 14.95 -11.32
N LYS A 225 4.94 15.79 -11.70
CA LYS A 225 4.76 17.16 -11.18
C LYS A 225 4.69 17.15 -9.65
N THR A 226 5.25 18.18 -9.01
CA THR A 226 5.18 18.29 -7.54
C THR A 226 3.80 18.77 -7.10
N ARG A 227 3.38 18.44 -5.86
CA ARG A 227 2.07 18.82 -5.30
C ARG A 227 1.81 20.34 -5.34
N ALA A 228 2.86 21.14 -5.18
CA ALA A 228 2.78 22.60 -5.24
C ALA A 228 2.48 23.11 -6.67
N GLU A 229 2.95 22.40 -7.69
CA GLU A 229 2.75 22.71 -9.10
C GLU A 229 1.31 22.36 -9.53
N VAL A 230 0.79 21.23 -9.06
CA VAL A 230 -0.60 20.80 -9.28
C VAL A 230 -1.62 21.74 -8.64
N MET A 231 -1.28 22.45 -7.57
CA MET A 231 -2.18 23.40 -6.90
C MET A 231 -2.20 24.80 -7.51
N LYS A 232 -1.25 25.13 -8.39
CA LYS A 232 -1.12 26.46 -9.02
C LYS A 232 -1.74 26.52 -10.42
N GLU A 233 -1.95 25.36 -11.07
CA GLU A 233 -2.69 25.20 -12.32
C GLU A 233 -4.20 25.11 -12.05
#